data_AF-A0A1J3FM72-F1
#
_entry.id   AF-A0A1J3FM72-F1
#
_cell.length_a   1.000
_cell.length_b   1.000
_cell.length_c   1.000
_cell.angle_alpha   90.00
_cell.angle_beta   90.00
_cell.angle_gamma   90.00
#
_symmetry.space_group_name_H-M   'P 1'
#
loop_
_entity.id
_entity.type
_entity.pdbx_description
1 polymer ?
#
loop_
_entity_poly.entity_id
_entity_poly.type
_entity_poly.pdbx_seq_one_letter_code
_entity_poly.pdbx_strand_id
1 'polypeptide(L)'
;MIAMELLSFWLVLFLFTTAISTETTNETLITRIAFGSCANQSAPQPIWDAINKFDPQVFVWLGDNIYGDIRKPNRVFGKERTIGPWRNSPRFVPSSEEEMKLRYAKAKANPGYSRLQRKTKVIGTWDDHDYGLNDAGKEFDRKVINQKLMLDFLDEPLDSPRRKQAGVYASYTFGPANRNVKVIVLDTRYHRDPLRSDGSFLGDTQWEWLEKELRGPRSEITIIASSVQVISNLSATTGPLFYMESWGRFPKERKRLFRLIQDTKRNGLVFISGDVHFGEITRYDCAVGYPLYDVTSSG
;
A
#
# COMPACT_ATOMS: atom_id res chain seq x y z
N MET A 1 -19.96 73.54 25.24
CA MET A 1 -19.42 72.82 24.06
C MET A 1 -18.63 71.64 24.55
N ILE A 2 -18.88 70.47 23.95
CA ILE A 2 -18.27 69.12 24.09
C ILE A 2 -19.36 68.11 24.50
N ALA A 3 -19.98 67.50 23.48
CA ALA A 3 -20.77 66.30 23.59
C ALA A 3 -20.01 65.20 22.83
N MET A 4 -19.67 64.13 23.54
CA MET A 4 -18.98 62.94 23.03
C MET A 4 -19.94 62.10 22.18
N GLU A 5 -19.54 61.79 20.95
CA GLU A 5 -20.20 60.79 20.10
C GLU A 5 -19.87 59.37 20.59
N LEU A 6 -20.89 58.53 20.74
CA LEU A 6 -20.75 57.08 20.96
C LEU A 6 -20.94 56.36 19.62
N LEU A 7 -19.83 55.91 19.03
CA LEU A 7 -19.84 54.98 17.89
C LEU A 7 -20.33 53.60 18.37
N SER A 8 -21.44 53.12 17.82
CA SER A 8 -21.95 51.76 18.05
C SER A 8 -21.30 50.79 17.05
N PHE A 9 -20.39 49.94 17.51
CA PHE A 9 -19.82 48.84 16.73
C PHE A 9 -20.79 47.64 16.72
N TRP A 10 -21.32 47.30 15.55
CA TRP A 10 -22.07 46.05 15.33
C TRP A 10 -21.08 44.92 15.05
N LEU A 11 -20.98 43.96 15.97
CA LEU A 11 -20.17 42.74 15.80
C LEU A 11 -21.01 41.68 15.09
N VAL A 12 -20.77 41.44 13.80
CA VAL A 12 -21.37 40.32 13.06
C VAL A 12 -20.59 39.05 13.40
N LEU A 13 -21.15 38.18 14.25
CA LEU A 13 -20.61 36.84 14.49
C LEU A 13 -20.91 35.94 13.28
N PHE A 14 -19.88 35.60 12.51
CA PHE A 14 -19.95 34.48 11.57
C PHE A 14 -19.82 33.17 12.35
N LEU A 15 -20.94 32.46 12.52
CA LEU A 15 -20.96 31.08 12.98
C LEU A 15 -20.40 30.18 11.86
N PHE A 16 -19.13 29.79 11.99
CA PHE A 16 -18.56 28.69 11.21
C PHE A 16 -19.14 27.37 11.74
N THR A 17 -20.16 26.85 11.07
CA THR A 17 -20.58 25.46 11.26
C THR A 17 -19.55 24.55 10.59
N THR A 18 -18.70 23.91 11.40
CA THR A 18 -17.85 22.81 10.93
C THR A 18 -18.75 21.62 10.62
N ALA A 19 -18.93 21.30 9.34
CA ALA A 19 -19.51 20.04 8.93
C ALA A 19 -18.53 18.92 9.31
N ILE A 20 -18.86 18.17 10.36
CA ILE A 20 -18.16 16.94 10.72
C ILE A 20 -18.47 15.95 9.60
N SER A 21 -17.49 15.58 8.78
CA SER A 21 -17.66 14.47 7.83
C SER A 21 -17.75 13.19 8.64
N THR A 22 -18.93 12.60 8.76
CA THR A 22 -19.08 11.26 9.32
C THR A 22 -18.48 10.28 8.34
N GLU A 23 -17.36 9.63 8.71
CA GLU A 23 -16.86 8.47 7.99
C GLU A 23 -17.99 7.44 7.90
N THR A 24 -18.41 7.12 6.68
CA THR A 24 -19.42 6.10 6.42
C THR A 24 -18.89 4.74 6.85
N THR A 25 -19.17 4.34 8.10
CA THR A 25 -18.89 3.00 8.58
C THR A 25 -19.80 2.04 7.81
N ASN A 26 -19.21 1.21 6.94
CA ASN A 26 -19.99 0.18 6.25
C ASN A 26 -20.35 -0.92 7.28
N GLU A 27 -21.56 -0.83 7.83
CA GLU A 27 -22.06 -1.76 8.85
C GLU A 27 -22.27 -3.19 8.32
N THR A 28 -22.12 -3.40 7.00
CA THR A 28 -22.23 -4.72 6.38
C THR A 28 -21.15 -5.64 6.94
N LEU A 29 -21.58 -6.69 7.63
CA LEU A 29 -20.69 -7.74 8.11
C LEU A 29 -19.95 -8.38 6.92
N ILE A 30 -18.62 -8.40 7.00
CA ILE A 30 -17.79 -9.13 6.04
C ILE A 30 -17.28 -10.44 6.64
N THR A 31 -17.20 -11.46 5.79
CA THR A 31 -16.77 -12.82 6.15
C THR A 31 -15.74 -13.38 5.17
N ARG A 32 -15.61 -12.79 3.97
CA ARG A 32 -14.67 -13.22 2.93
C ARG A 32 -13.88 -12.03 2.41
N ILE A 33 -12.57 -12.08 2.64
CA ILE A 33 -11.58 -11.14 2.09
C ILE A 33 -10.63 -11.96 1.22
N ALA A 34 -10.38 -11.49 0.00
CA ALA A 34 -9.33 -12.00 -0.86
C ALA A 34 -8.24 -10.93 -1.01
N PHE A 35 -7.02 -11.34 -1.34
CA PHE A 35 -5.90 -10.42 -1.56
C PHE A 35 -4.87 -11.06 -2.48
N GLY A 36 -4.00 -10.24 -3.07
CA GLY A 36 -2.88 -10.72 -3.88
C GLY A 36 -2.08 -9.58 -4.52
N SER A 37 -0.94 -9.94 -5.10
CA SER A 37 -0.05 -9.05 -5.85
C SER A 37 0.46 -9.71 -7.14
N CYS A 38 1.22 -8.97 -7.94
CA CYS A 38 2.02 -9.50 -9.06
C CYS A 38 1.18 -10.05 -10.23
N ALA A 39 0.03 -9.44 -10.47
CA ALA A 39 -0.91 -9.85 -11.52
C ALA A 39 -0.54 -9.25 -12.87
N ASN A 40 0.50 -9.78 -13.52
CA ASN A 40 0.98 -9.26 -14.80
C ASN A 40 -0.13 -9.16 -15.85
N GLN A 41 -0.53 -7.94 -16.20
CA GLN A 41 -1.62 -7.60 -17.10
C GLN A 41 -1.47 -8.18 -18.52
N SER A 42 -0.28 -8.67 -18.88
CA SER A 42 0.00 -9.31 -20.16
C SER A 42 0.12 -10.83 -20.08
N ALA A 43 0.11 -11.42 -18.88
CA ALA A 43 0.09 -12.85 -18.69
C ALA A 43 -1.36 -13.39 -18.55
N PRO A 44 -1.59 -14.68 -18.81
CA PRO A 44 -2.84 -15.34 -18.41
C PRO A 44 -3.04 -15.24 -16.89
N GLN A 45 -4.25 -14.87 -16.45
CA GLN A 45 -4.59 -14.74 -15.03
C GLN A 45 -5.80 -15.62 -14.67
N PRO A 46 -5.66 -16.97 -14.73
CA PRO A 46 -6.75 -17.89 -14.38
C PRO A 46 -7.16 -17.80 -12.91
N ILE A 47 -6.30 -17.23 -12.06
CA ILE A 47 -6.56 -17.04 -10.63
C ILE A 47 -7.85 -16.24 -10.37
N TRP A 48 -8.25 -15.34 -11.28
CA TRP A 48 -9.50 -14.61 -11.14
C TRP A 48 -10.73 -15.51 -11.11
N ASP A 49 -10.71 -16.66 -11.78
CA ASP A 49 -11.84 -17.58 -11.73
C ASP A 49 -12.00 -18.18 -10.33
N ALA A 50 -10.89 -18.53 -9.67
CA ALA A 50 -10.90 -18.99 -8.29
C ALA A 50 -11.34 -17.87 -7.32
N ILE A 51 -10.84 -16.65 -7.51
CA ILE A 51 -11.22 -15.49 -6.67
C ILE A 51 -12.71 -15.16 -6.84
N ASN A 52 -13.22 -15.12 -8.09
CA ASN A 52 -14.64 -14.88 -8.33
C ASN A 52 -15.52 -16.00 -7.73
N LYS A 53 -15.07 -17.27 -7.78
CA LYS A 53 -15.76 -18.40 -7.17
C LYS A 53 -15.76 -18.31 -5.63
N PHE A 54 -14.71 -17.76 -5.03
CA PHE A 54 -14.65 -17.48 -3.60
C PHE A 54 -15.64 -16.38 -3.17
N ASP A 55 -16.11 -15.55 -4.10
CA ASP A 55 -17.12 -14.50 -3.88
C ASP A 55 -16.75 -13.57 -2.70
N PRO A 56 -15.57 -12.90 -2.74
CA PRO A 56 -15.13 -12.03 -1.66
C PRO A 56 -15.94 -10.73 -1.61
N GLN A 57 -16.14 -10.23 -0.40
CA GLN A 57 -16.77 -8.92 -0.17
C GLN A 57 -15.74 -7.79 -0.30
N VAL A 58 -14.47 -8.09 0.00
CA VAL A 58 -13.34 -7.17 -0.14
C VAL A 58 -12.19 -7.88 -0.86
N PHE A 59 -11.59 -7.20 -1.84
CA PHE A 59 -10.33 -7.62 -2.45
C PHE A 59 -9.25 -6.57 -2.17
N VAL A 60 -8.09 -7.01 -1.67
CA VAL A 60 -6.96 -6.15 -1.33
C VAL A 60 -5.81 -6.38 -2.30
N TRP A 61 -5.55 -5.40 -3.16
CA TRP A 61 -4.31 -5.34 -3.94
C TRP A 61 -3.11 -5.07 -3.03
N LEU A 62 -2.09 -5.90 -3.15
CA LEU A 62 -0.82 -5.76 -2.42
C LEU A 62 0.32 -5.29 -3.33
N GLY A 63 -0.01 -4.74 -4.50
CA GLY A 63 0.98 -4.20 -5.43
C GLY A 63 1.29 -5.12 -6.60
N ASP A 64 2.16 -4.65 -7.48
CA ASP A 64 2.32 -5.14 -8.85
C ASP A 64 0.98 -5.45 -9.54
N ASN A 65 0.05 -4.51 -9.40
CA ASN A 65 -1.29 -4.56 -10.00
C ASN A 65 -1.18 -4.49 -11.53
N ILE A 66 -0.14 -3.83 -12.01
CA ILE A 66 0.46 -3.88 -13.33
C ILE A 66 1.98 -3.96 -13.20
N TYR A 67 2.61 -4.57 -14.19
CA TYR A 67 4.03 -4.35 -14.41
C TYR A 67 4.16 -3.09 -15.25
N GLY A 68 4.59 -1.97 -14.66
CA GLY A 68 4.60 -0.64 -15.27
C GLY A 68 5.94 -0.22 -15.89
N ASP A 69 7.05 -0.73 -15.39
CA ASP A 69 8.38 -0.48 -15.94
C ASP A 69 8.75 -1.41 -17.11
N ILE A 70 9.87 -1.14 -17.77
CA ILE A 70 10.33 -1.92 -18.92
C ILE A 70 11.55 -2.75 -18.51
N ARG A 71 11.38 -4.06 -18.49
CA ARG A 71 12.46 -5.03 -18.27
C ARG A 71 13.25 -5.27 -19.56
N LYS A 72 14.51 -4.82 -19.59
CA LYS A 72 15.42 -5.07 -20.73
C LYS A 72 15.88 -6.54 -20.77
N PRO A 73 16.19 -7.09 -21.97
CA PRO A 73 16.75 -8.44 -22.10
C PRO A 73 18.07 -8.60 -21.34
N ASN A 74 18.34 -9.83 -20.90
CA ASN A 74 19.62 -10.19 -20.29
C ASN A 74 20.74 -10.13 -21.34
N ARG A 75 21.69 -9.20 -21.18
CA ARG A 75 22.85 -9.03 -22.05
C ARG A 75 24.12 -8.96 -21.22
N VAL A 76 25.05 -9.89 -21.48
CA VAL A 76 26.40 -9.92 -20.87
C VAL A 76 27.49 -9.40 -21.84
N PHE A 77 27.20 -9.39 -23.14
CA PHE A 77 28.09 -8.92 -24.20
C PHE A 77 27.46 -7.78 -25.00
N GLY A 78 28.28 -7.04 -25.75
CA GLY A 78 27.86 -5.92 -26.58
C GLY A 78 27.99 -4.56 -25.89
N LYS A 79 27.46 -3.52 -26.55
CA LYS A 79 27.50 -2.12 -26.09
C LYS A 79 26.63 -1.88 -24.85
N GLU A 80 25.48 -2.55 -24.77
CA GLU A 80 24.59 -2.54 -23.62
C GLU A 80 24.64 -3.87 -22.89
N ARG A 81 25.16 -3.86 -21.66
CA ARG A 81 25.24 -4.99 -20.76
C ARG A 81 24.34 -4.73 -19.56
N THR A 82 23.30 -5.54 -19.39
CA THR A 82 22.25 -5.38 -18.37
C THR A 82 22.46 -6.29 -17.16
N ILE A 83 23.32 -7.29 -17.28
CA ILE A 83 23.69 -8.22 -16.20
C ILE A 83 25.20 -8.54 -16.23
N GLY A 84 25.70 -9.13 -15.15
CA GLY A 84 27.11 -9.53 -15.01
C GLY A 84 28.03 -8.44 -14.42
N PRO A 85 29.31 -8.77 -14.17
CA PRO A 85 30.24 -7.87 -13.48
C PRO A 85 30.56 -6.58 -14.26
N TRP A 86 30.41 -6.61 -15.58
CA TRP A 86 30.68 -5.48 -16.48
C TRP A 86 29.41 -4.71 -16.90
N ARG A 87 28.31 -4.84 -16.13
CA ARG A 87 27.03 -4.17 -16.41
C ARG A 87 27.23 -2.66 -16.54
N ASN A 88 26.70 -2.08 -17.61
CA ASN A 88 26.76 -0.64 -17.88
C ASN A 88 25.40 -0.02 -18.25
N SER A 89 24.33 -0.82 -18.32
CA SER A 89 22.97 -0.38 -18.59
C SER A 89 22.04 -0.91 -17.49
N PRO A 90 21.06 -0.12 -17.01
CA PRO A 90 20.08 -0.60 -16.05
C PRO A 90 19.23 -1.72 -16.66
N ARG A 91 18.82 -2.68 -15.82
CA ARG A 91 17.96 -3.80 -16.24
C ARG A 91 16.51 -3.35 -16.43
N PHE A 92 16.06 -2.40 -15.61
CA PHE A 92 14.72 -1.85 -15.64
C PHE A 92 14.80 -0.35 -15.93
N VAL A 93 13.86 0.16 -16.71
CA VAL A 93 13.72 1.58 -17.01
C VAL A 93 12.26 1.98 -16.88
N PRO A 94 11.94 3.21 -16.44
CA PRO A 94 10.56 3.65 -16.33
C PRO A 94 9.92 3.77 -17.72
N SER A 95 8.63 3.43 -17.80
CA SER A 95 7.82 3.64 -19.01
C SER A 95 7.24 5.06 -19.04
N SER A 96 6.64 5.44 -20.18
CA SER A 96 5.91 6.71 -20.32
C SER A 96 4.61 6.72 -19.51
N GLU A 97 4.07 7.91 -19.23
CA GLU A 97 2.75 8.05 -18.58
C GLU A 97 1.66 7.38 -19.43
N GLU A 98 1.73 7.53 -20.75
CA GLU A 98 0.81 6.90 -21.71
C GLU A 98 0.87 5.37 -21.62
N GLU A 99 2.08 4.80 -21.54
CA GLU A 99 2.26 3.36 -21.42
C GLU A 99 1.75 2.83 -20.08
N MET A 100 1.97 3.56 -18.97
CA MET A 100 1.35 3.25 -17.68
C MET A 100 -0.18 3.22 -17.77
N LYS A 101 -0.79 4.24 -18.39
CA LYS A 101 -2.26 4.31 -18.61
C LYS A 101 -2.76 3.12 -19.42
N LEU A 102 -2.07 2.75 -20.50
CA LEU A 102 -2.43 1.60 -21.33
C LEU A 102 -2.35 0.28 -20.55
N ARG A 103 -1.33 0.13 -19.70
CA ARG A 103 -1.14 -1.06 -18.86
C ARG A 103 -2.24 -1.16 -17.79
N TYR A 104 -2.61 -0.07 -17.13
CA TYR A 104 -3.75 -0.04 -16.20
C TYR A 104 -5.08 -0.32 -16.91
N ALA A 105 -5.30 0.26 -18.10
CA ALA A 105 -6.50 -0.02 -18.89
C ALA A 105 -6.58 -1.51 -19.26
N LYS A 106 -5.46 -2.12 -19.63
CA LYS A 106 -5.39 -3.57 -19.90
C LYS A 106 -5.70 -4.41 -18.68
N ALA A 107 -5.18 -4.07 -17.50
CA ALA A 107 -5.50 -4.75 -16.25
C ALA A 107 -6.99 -4.65 -15.90
N LYS A 108 -7.58 -3.44 -15.97
CA LYS A 108 -9.04 -3.23 -15.77
C LYS A 108 -9.90 -4.01 -16.77
N ALA A 109 -9.44 -4.13 -18.01
CA ALA A 109 -10.15 -4.85 -19.06
C ALA A 109 -10.06 -6.37 -18.92
N ASN A 110 -9.26 -6.92 -18.01
CA ASN A 110 -9.22 -8.36 -17.77
C ASN A 110 -10.63 -8.85 -17.37
N PRO A 111 -11.25 -9.79 -18.10
CA PRO A 111 -12.63 -10.21 -17.83
C PRO A 111 -12.84 -10.76 -16.42
N GLY A 112 -11.84 -11.45 -15.86
CA GLY A 112 -11.90 -11.99 -14.50
C GLY A 112 -11.89 -10.90 -13.44
N TYR A 113 -10.98 -9.95 -13.56
CA TYR A 113 -10.91 -8.80 -12.65
C TYR A 113 -12.13 -7.87 -12.79
N SER A 114 -12.56 -7.59 -14.01
CA SER A 114 -13.77 -6.79 -14.27
C SER A 114 -15.03 -7.42 -13.65
N ARG A 115 -15.16 -8.76 -13.64
CA ARG A 115 -16.25 -9.45 -12.94
C ARG A 115 -16.19 -9.24 -11.43
N LEU A 116 -15.00 -9.33 -10.85
CA LEU A 116 -14.77 -9.13 -9.42
C LEU A 116 -15.19 -7.71 -8.99
N GLN A 117 -14.71 -6.69 -9.71
CA GLN A 117 -14.97 -5.28 -9.40
C GLN A 117 -16.47 -4.91 -9.33
N ARG A 118 -17.35 -5.63 -10.03
CA ARG A 118 -18.80 -5.36 -10.01
C ARG A 118 -19.49 -5.76 -8.71
N LYS A 119 -18.90 -6.63 -7.90
CA LYS A 119 -19.52 -7.20 -6.69
C LYS A 119 -18.70 -7.02 -5.44
N THR A 120 -17.41 -6.70 -5.59
CA THR A 120 -16.44 -6.70 -4.50
C THR A 120 -15.89 -5.29 -4.29
N LYS A 121 -15.77 -4.85 -3.04
CA LYS A 121 -15.04 -3.62 -2.73
C LYS A 121 -13.55 -3.88 -2.97
N VAL A 122 -12.99 -3.22 -3.99
CA VAL A 122 -11.55 -3.25 -4.24
C VAL A 122 -10.86 -2.12 -3.49
N ILE A 123 -9.81 -2.45 -2.75
CA ILE A 123 -8.89 -1.53 -2.09
C ILE A 123 -7.45 -2.01 -2.34
N GLY A 124 -6.46 -1.23 -1.93
CA GLY A 124 -5.08 -1.71 -1.94
C GLY A 124 -4.03 -0.63 -2.15
N THR A 125 -2.82 -1.11 -2.39
CA THR A 125 -1.60 -0.32 -2.59
C THR A 125 -0.90 -0.71 -3.90
N TRP A 126 0.23 -0.08 -4.19
CA TRP A 126 1.13 -0.44 -5.29
C TRP A 126 2.33 -1.24 -4.78
N ASP A 127 3.13 -1.78 -5.70
CA ASP A 127 4.54 -2.06 -5.43
C ASP A 127 5.45 -1.43 -6.49
N ASP A 128 6.73 -1.82 -6.59
CA ASP A 128 7.71 -1.09 -7.41
C ASP A 128 7.34 -1.03 -8.91
N HIS A 129 6.76 -2.10 -9.46
CA HIS A 129 6.44 -2.11 -10.87
C HIS A 129 5.30 -1.15 -11.24
N ASP A 130 4.27 -1.01 -10.39
CA ASP A 130 3.23 0.02 -10.53
C ASP A 130 3.73 1.41 -10.14
N TYR A 131 4.61 1.47 -9.15
CA TYR A 131 5.23 2.71 -8.69
C TYR A 131 6.06 3.32 -9.82
N GLY A 132 6.61 2.48 -10.70
CA GLY A 132 7.07 2.84 -12.04
C GLY A 132 8.53 2.49 -12.34
N LEU A 133 9.24 1.89 -11.38
CA LEU A 133 10.62 1.45 -11.54
C LEU A 133 11.00 0.46 -10.44
N ASN A 134 11.51 -0.71 -10.83
CA ASN A 134 12.01 -1.75 -9.93
C ASN A 134 12.88 -1.18 -8.79
N ASP A 135 12.60 -1.60 -7.55
CA ASP A 135 13.27 -1.18 -6.30
C ASP A 135 13.28 0.34 -6.02
N ALA A 136 12.49 1.16 -6.72
CA ALA A 136 12.52 2.60 -6.53
C ALA A 136 11.77 3.05 -5.27
N GLY A 137 12.29 4.09 -4.62
CA GLY A 137 11.71 4.72 -3.44
C GLY A 137 11.42 6.19 -3.67
N LYS A 138 11.62 7.01 -2.64
CA LYS A 138 11.30 8.43 -2.65
C LYS A 138 12.07 9.25 -3.68
N GLU A 139 13.20 8.74 -4.17
CA GLU A 139 14.03 9.35 -5.21
C GLU A 139 13.40 9.32 -6.61
N PHE A 140 12.35 8.51 -6.82
CA PHE A 140 11.69 8.42 -8.11
C PHE A 140 10.89 9.67 -8.43
N ASP A 141 11.19 10.29 -9.57
CA ASP A 141 10.65 11.58 -10.00
C ASP A 141 9.18 11.52 -10.45
N ARG A 142 8.74 10.39 -11.04
CA ARG A 142 7.36 10.23 -11.55
C ARG A 142 6.36 9.73 -10.51
N LYS A 143 6.76 9.57 -9.24
CA LYS A 143 5.89 9.03 -8.18
C LYS A 143 4.56 9.78 -7.99
N VAL A 144 4.56 11.10 -8.19
CA VAL A 144 3.35 11.93 -8.08
C VAL A 144 2.37 11.66 -9.21
N ILE A 145 2.88 11.47 -10.43
CA ILE A 145 2.06 11.15 -11.60
C ILE A 145 1.51 9.73 -11.45
N ASN A 146 2.38 8.78 -11.10
CA ASN A 146 1.97 7.38 -10.93
C ASN A 146 1.00 7.19 -9.75
N GLN A 147 1.05 8.03 -8.70
CA GLN A 147 0.04 8.06 -7.64
C GLN A 147 -1.36 8.31 -8.20
N LYS A 148 -1.48 9.29 -9.11
CA LYS A 148 -2.76 9.60 -9.74
C LYS A 148 -3.26 8.42 -10.56
N LEU A 149 -2.39 7.81 -11.36
CA LEU A 149 -2.75 6.65 -12.19
C LEU A 149 -3.19 5.44 -11.37
N MET A 150 -2.49 5.16 -10.27
CA MET A 150 -2.85 4.08 -9.35
C MET A 150 -4.21 4.34 -8.68
N LEU A 151 -4.44 5.57 -8.19
CA LEU A 151 -5.72 5.92 -7.57
C LEU A 151 -6.88 5.91 -8.57
N ASP A 152 -6.63 6.28 -9.83
CA ASP A 152 -7.60 6.12 -10.92
C ASP A 152 -7.85 4.63 -11.23
N PHE A 153 -6.82 3.78 -11.16
CA PHE A 153 -6.97 2.34 -11.29
C PHE A 153 -7.83 1.72 -10.17
N LEU A 154 -7.73 2.23 -8.94
CA LEU A 154 -8.55 1.80 -7.81
C LEU A 154 -9.96 2.42 -7.78
N ASP A 155 -10.32 3.24 -8.78
CA ASP A 155 -11.58 3.99 -8.79
C ASP A 155 -11.76 4.85 -7.52
N GLU A 156 -10.66 5.42 -7.02
CA GLU A 156 -10.66 6.27 -5.83
C GLU A 156 -11.47 7.55 -6.10
N PRO A 157 -12.40 7.97 -5.22
CA PRO A 157 -13.17 9.20 -5.41
C PRO A 157 -12.30 10.44 -5.64
N LEU A 158 -12.77 11.37 -6.48
CA LEU A 158 -12.01 12.57 -6.85
C LEU A 158 -11.75 13.52 -5.67
N ASP A 159 -12.64 13.51 -4.67
CA ASP A 159 -12.57 14.31 -3.46
C ASP A 159 -11.83 13.61 -2.29
N SER A 160 -11.41 12.36 -2.48
CA SER A 160 -10.72 11.56 -1.47
C SER A 160 -9.47 12.25 -0.91
N PRO A 161 -9.24 12.22 0.42
CA PRO A 161 -7.99 12.66 1.03
C PRO A 161 -6.74 12.01 0.42
N ARG A 162 -6.86 10.76 -0.07
CA ARG A 162 -5.76 10.02 -0.72
C ARG A 162 -5.22 10.74 -1.96
N ARG A 163 -6.04 11.55 -2.63
CA ARG A 163 -5.63 12.36 -3.81
C ARG A 163 -4.90 13.65 -3.44
N LYS A 164 -4.90 14.04 -2.16
CA LYS A 164 -4.27 15.26 -1.63
C LYS A 164 -3.04 14.96 -0.77
N GLN A 165 -2.93 13.75 -0.24
CA GLN A 165 -1.79 13.31 0.56
C GLN A 165 -0.62 12.81 -0.32
N ALA A 166 0.55 12.69 0.29
CA ALA A 166 1.74 12.08 -0.30
C ALA A 166 1.76 10.56 -0.02
N GLY A 167 1.57 9.74 -1.05
CA GLY A 167 1.47 8.28 -0.96
C GLY A 167 0.04 7.75 -0.97
N VAL A 168 -0.12 6.45 -1.21
CA VAL A 168 -1.44 5.80 -1.41
C VAL A 168 -1.98 5.10 -0.16
N TYR A 169 -1.36 5.23 1.00
CA TYR A 169 -1.82 4.56 2.23
C TYR A 169 -3.24 4.97 2.64
N ALA A 170 -3.98 4.06 3.26
CA ALA A 170 -5.37 4.28 3.69
C ALA A 170 -5.80 3.25 4.72
N SER A 171 -6.91 3.49 5.42
CA SER A 171 -7.54 2.50 6.29
C SER A 171 -9.03 2.37 5.97
N TYR A 172 -9.56 1.18 6.24
CA TYR A 172 -10.97 0.85 6.04
C TYR A 172 -11.46 0.02 7.22
N THR A 173 -12.67 0.32 7.70
CA THR A 173 -13.33 -0.48 8.74
C THR A 173 -14.63 -1.05 8.16
N PHE A 174 -14.79 -2.36 8.27
CA PHE A 174 -15.96 -3.09 7.76
C PHE A 174 -16.68 -3.81 8.89
N GLY A 175 -18.00 -3.89 8.81
CA GLY A 175 -18.84 -4.62 9.77
C GLY A 175 -19.25 -3.80 10.99
N PRO A 176 -20.18 -4.33 11.80
CA PRO A 176 -20.70 -3.65 12.98
C PRO A 176 -19.65 -3.58 14.09
N ALA A 177 -19.82 -2.66 15.03
CA ALA A 177 -18.81 -2.33 16.06
C ALA A 177 -18.26 -3.53 16.85
N ASN A 178 -19.04 -4.58 17.07
CA ASN A 178 -18.66 -5.79 17.82
C ASN A 178 -18.16 -6.95 16.95
N ARG A 179 -18.08 -6.77 15.63
CA ARG A 179 -17.60 -7.77 14.66
C ARG A 179 -16.86 -7.10 13.50
N ASN A 180 -16.20 -6.00 13.78
CA ASN A 180 -15.56 -5.19 12.76
C ASN A 180 -14.17 -5.72 12.40
N VAL A 181 -13.79 -5.50 11.15
CA VAL A 181 -12.45 -5.77 10.63
C VAL A 181 -11.86 -4.45 10.17
N LYS A 182 -10.70 -4.09 10.71
CA LYS A 182 -9.93 -2.93 10.25
C LYS A 182 -8.83 -3.38 9.30
N VAL A 183 -8.83 -2.88 8.07
CA VAL A 183 -7.78 -3.08 7.09
C VAL A 183 -6.98 -1.79 6.97
N ILE A 184 -5.70 -1.83 7.36
CA ILE A 184 -4.75 -0.73 7.24
C ILE A 184 -3.86 -1.06 6.05
N VAL A 185 -3.92 -0.26 5.00
CA VAL A 185 -3.16 -0.42 3.77
C VAL A 185 -1.96 0.53 3.81
N LEU A 186 -0.76 -0.04 3.82
CA LEU A 186 0.49 0.71 3.81
C LEU A 186 0.95 0.99 2.38
N ASP A 187 1.70 2.08 2.24
CA ASP A 187 2.53 2.43 1.10
C ASP A 187 3.99 2.31 1.54
N THR A 188 4.74 1.42 0.92
CA THR A 188 6.15 1.17 1.26
C THR A 188 7.11 1.67 0.18
N ARG A 189 6.66 2.60 -0.68
CA ARG A 189 7.44 3.14 -1.79
C ARG A 189 7.60 4.67 -1.70
N TYR A 190 6.51 5.42 -1.54
CA TYR A 190 6.49 6.87 -1.77
C TYR A 190 7.52 7.67 -0.96
N HIS A 191 7.66 7.30 0.31
CA HIS A 191 8.55 7.94 1.28
C HIS A 191 9.80 7.11 1.59
N ARG A 192 9.90 5.90 1.03
CA ARG A 192 10.96 4.95 1.35
C ARG A 192 12.32 5.48 0.91
N ASP A 193 13.30 5.44 1.80
CA ASP A 193 14.69 5.69 1.48
C ASP A 193 15.30 4.56 0.62
N PRO A 194 16.40 4.80 -0.11
CA PRO A 194 17.03 3.77 -0.93
C PRO A 194 17.34 2.47 -0.16
N LEU A 195 17.23 1.29 -0.81
CA LEU A 195 17.36 -0.03 -0.17
C LEU A 195 18.72 -0.30 0.53
N ARG A 196 19.74 0.50 0.21
CA ARG A 196 21.09 0.43 0.82
C ARG A 196 21.33 1.53 1.86
N SER A 197 20.27 1.97 2.51
CA SER A 197 20.31 2.96 3.58
C SER A 197 19.75 2.38 4.88
N ASP A 198 20.01 3.04 5.99
CA ASP A 198 19.34 2.83 7.27
C ASP A 198 18.24 3.88 7.53
N GLY A 199 17.72 4.47 6.44
CA GLY A 199 16.76 5.57 6.44
C GLY A 199 15.31 5.15 6.76
N SER A 200 14.38 6.03 6.41
CA SER A 200 12.96 5.84 6.67
C SER A 200 12.31 4.90 5.66
N PHE A 201 11.35 4.10 6.12
CA PHE A 201 10.58 3.19 5.27
C PHE A 201 9.22 3.79 4.89
N LEU A 202 8.46 4.27 5.89
CA LEU A 202 7.14 4.89 5.68
C LEU A 202 7.20 6.42 5.61
N GLY A 203 8.28 7.05 6.07
CA GLY A 203 8.32 8.51 6.29
C GLY A 203 7.49 8.96 7.49
N ASP A 204 7.80 10.15 8.00
CA ASP A 204 7.21 10.64 9.27
C ASP A 204 5.70 10.81 9.18
N THR A 205 5.19 11.36 8.08
CA THR A 205 3.75 11.61 7.89
C THR A 205 2.90 10.33 7.95
N GLN A 206 3.37 9.26 7.31
CA GLN A 206 2.67 7.98 7.33
C GLN A 206 2.87 7.25 8.67
N TRP A 207 4.02 7.40 9.32
CA TRP A 207 4.23 6.87 10.67
C TRP A 207 3.28 7.48 11.69
N GLU A 208 3.15 8.81 11.68
CA GLU A 208 2.20 9.53 12.54
C GLU A 208 0.76 9.11 12.27
N TRP A 209 0.40 8.94 10.99
CA TRP A 209 -0.90 8.41 10.60
C TRP A 209 -1.12 6.98 11.11
N LEU A 210 -0.17 6.07 10.90
CA LEU A 210 -0.27 4.68 11.34
C LEU A 210 -0.40 4.55 12.86
N GLU A 211 0.33 5.38 13.61
CA GLU A 211 0.18 5.45 15.07
C GLU A 211 -1.24 5.88 15.48
N LYS A 212 -1.82 6.90 14.82
CA LYS A 212 -3.21 7.30 15.06
C LYS A 212 -4.18 6.15 14.74
N GLU A 213 -3.98 5.44 13.62
CA GLU A 213 -4.83 4.32 13.23
C GLU A 213 -4.80 3.18 14.27
N LEU A 214 -3.62 2.87 14.82
CA LEU A 214 -3.44 1.80 15.81
C LEU A 214 -3.84 2.22 17.23
N ARG A 215 -3.81 3.51 17.55
CA ARG A 215 -4.35 4.06 18.82
C ARG A 215 -5.86 4.35 18.79
N GLY A 216 -6.45 4.45 17.59
CA GLY A 216 -7.87 4.69 17.40
C GLY A 216 -8.77 3.53 17.88
N PRO A 217 -10.07 3.56 17.56
CA PRO A 217 -11.04 2.58 18.05
C PRO A 217 -10.59 1.13 17.86
N ARG A 218 -10.93 0.28 18.84
CA ARG A 218 -10.61 -1.14 18.78
C ARG A 218 -11.38 -1.81 17.63
N SER A 219 -10.71 -2.72 16.96
CA SER A 219 -11.30 -3.65 16.00
C SER A 219 -11.16 -5.08 16.49
N GLU A 220 -12.08 -5.96 16.14
CA GLU A 220 -11.99 -7.39 16.49
C GLU A 220 -10.83 -8.08 15.76
N ILE A 221 -10.64 -7.71 14.49
CA ILE A 221 -9.49 -8.12 13.67
C ILE A 221 -8.84 -6.87 13.08
N THR A 222 -7.51 -6.81 13.13
CA THR A 222 -6.73 -5.81 12.38
C THR A 222 -5.88 -6.51 11.34
N ILE A 223 -6.03 -6.11 10.09
CA ILE A 223 -5.18 -6.57 8.99
C ILE A 223 -4.30 -5.39 8.59
N ILE A 224 -2.98 -5.56 8.63
CA ILE A 224 -2.04 -4.62 8.01
C ILE A 224 -1.61 -5.20 6.66
N ALA A 225 -2.00 -4.53 5.58
CA ALA A 225 -1.61 -4.84 4.22
C ALA A 225 -0.33 -4.07 3.85
N SER A 226 0.72 -4.81 3.48
CA SER A 226 2.01 -4.29 3.05
C SER A 226 2.31 -4.84 1.66
N SER A 227 2.95 -4.08 0.77
CA SER A 227 3.28 -4.64 -0.54
C SER A 227 4.40 -5.67 -0.47
N VAL A 228 5.37 -5.44 0.41
CA VAL A 228 6.49 -6.36 0.67
C VAL A 228 6.33 -7.08 2.02
N GLN A 229 6.98 -8.23 2.18
CA GLN A 229 6.90 -9.04 3.41
C GLN A 229 7.35 -8.28 4.66
N VAL A 230 6.60 -8.40 5.75
CA VAL A 230 6.84 -7.71 7.03
C VAL A 230 7.69 -8.57 7.96
N ILE A 231 7.34 -9.85 8.09
CA ILE A 231 8.00 -10.76 9.05
C ILE A 231 9.28 -11.35 8.48
N SER A 232 9.34 -11.60 7.17
CA SER A 232 10.51 -12.20 6.52
C SER A 232 11.78 -11.43 6.88
N ASN A 233 12.79 -12.15 7.36
CA ASN A 233 14.12 -11.61 7.64
C ASN A 233 15.17 -12.16 6.69
N LEU A 234 14.74 -12.85 5.62
CA LEU A 234 15.63 -13.53 4.67
C LEU A 234 16.69 -12.58 4.14
N SER A 235 16.27 -11.35 3.81
CA SER A 235 17.13 -10.28 3.34
C SER A 235 18.25 -9.84 4.28
N ALA A 236 18.03 -9.94 5.59
CA ALA A 236 19.06 -9.65 6.58
C ALA A 236 19.99 -10.85 6.81
N THR A 237 19.54 -12.08 6.54
CA THR A 237 20.33 -13.30 6.75
C THR A 237 21.10 -13.76 5.52
N THR A 238 20.62 -13.47 4.30
CA THR A 238 21.27 -13.85 3.03
C THR A 238 22.17 -12.76 2.46
N GLY A 239 22.24 -11.60 3.12
CA GLY A 239 23.18 -10.55 2.76
C GLY A 239 24.64 -10.96 2.99
N PRO A 240 25.58 -10.61 2.09
CA PRO A 240 25.42 -9.79 0.88
C PRO A 240 25.14 -10.59 -0.41
N LEU A 241 24.92 -11.91 -0.32
CA LEU A 241 24.81 -12.80 -1.48
C LEU A 241 23.51 -12.61 -2.27
N PHE A 242 22.39 -12.48 -1.56
CA PHE A 242 21.09 -12.25 -2.14
C PHE A 242 20.26 -11.33 -1.27
N TYR A 243 19.49 -10.48 -1.93
CA TYR A 243 18.74 -9.43 -1.28
C TYR A 243 17.34 -9.36 -1.90
N MET A 244 16.31 -9.63 -1.09
CA MET A 244 14.90 -9.40 -1.44
C MET A 244 14.41 -8.09 -0.84
N GLU A 245 13.35 -7.52 -1.40
CA GLU A 245 12.68 -6.44 -0.72
C GLU A 245 11.78 -6.97 0.40
N SER A 246 11.85 -6.34 1.56
CA SER A 246 11.06 -6.67 2.75
C SER A 246 11.33 -5.63 3.81
N TRP A 247 10.49 -5.58 4.84
CA TRP A 247 10.75 -4.81 6.04
C TRP A 247 12.07 -5.18 6.73
N GLY A 248 12.57 -6.41 6.52
CA GLY A 248 13.89 -6.84 7.00
C GLY A 248 15.06 -6.02 6.45
N ARG A 249 14.88 -5.29 5.34
CA ARG A 249 15.85 -4.31 4.80
C ARG A 249 16.03 -3.08 5.67
N PHE A 250 14.99 -2.72 6.43
CA PHE A 250 14.94 -1.54 7.29
C PHE A 250 14.73 -1.97 8.75
N PRO A 251 15.72 -2.62 9.39
CA PRO A 251 15.54 -3.25 10.70
C PRO A 251 15.10 -2.27 11.80
N LYS A 252 15.52 -1.01 11.72
CA LYS A 252 15.08 0.06 12.64
C LYS A 252 13.58 0.34 12.50
N GLU A 253 13.10 0.50 11.26
CA GLU A 253 11.70 0.78 10.93
C GLU A 253 10.80 -0.41 11.24
N ARG A 254 11.26 -1.64 10.95
CA ARG A 254 10.57 -2.87 11.35
C ARG A 254 10.46 -3.02 12.86
N LYS A 255 11.53 -2.72 13.61
CA LYS A 255 11.50 -2.72 15.07
C LYS A 255 10.54 -1.64 15.61
N ARG A 256 10.48 -0.47 14.96
CA ARG A 256 9.51 0.59 15.27
C ARG A 256 8.07 0.11 15.07
N LEU A 257 7.77 -0.61 13.98
CA LEU A 257 6.45 -1.21 13.75
C LEU A 257 6.06 -2.16 14.88
N PHE A 258 6.93 -3.10 15.23
CA PHE A 258 6.64 -4.07 16.28
C PHE A 258 6.45 -3.42 17.65
N ARG A 259 7.28 -2.42 17.98
CA ARG A 259 7.11 -1.63 19.21
C ARG A 259 5.76 -0.89 19.21
N LEU A 260 5.38 -0.25 18.11
CA LEU A 260 4.09 0.43 18.02
C LEU A 260 2.91 -0.52 18.23
N ILE A 261 2.96 -1.73 17.66
CA ILE A 261 1.93 -2.77 17.86
C ILE A 261 1.90 -3.20 19.34
N GLN A 262 3.07 -3.41 19.96
CA GLN A 262 3.17 -3.76 21.37
C GLN A 262 2.59 -2.65 22.28
N ASP A 263 2.96 -1.40 22.03
CA ASP A 263 2.59 -0.25 22.86
C ASP A 263 1.10 0.09 22.75
N THR A 264 0.51 -0.10 21.56
CA THR A 264 -0.94 0.09 21.33
C THR A 264 -1.78 -1.05 21.89
N LYS A 265 -1.15 -2.17 22.30
CA LYS A 265 -1.83 -3.40 22.78
C LYS A 265 -2.91 -3.89 21.82
N ARG A 266 -2.71 -3.69 20.52
CA ARG A 266 -3.62 -4.15 19.47
C ARG A 266 -3.43 -5.65 19.31
N ASN A 267 -4.37 -6.43 19.85
CA ASN A 267 -4.40 -7.90 19.72
C ASN A 267 -5.13 -8.31 18.43
N GLY A 268 -4.88 -9.53 17.95
CA GLY A 268 -5.56 -10.07 16.76
C GLY A 268 -5.12 -9.41 15.45
N LEU A 269 -3.88 -8.91 15.42
CA LEU A 269 -3.29 -8.32 14.22
C LEU A 269 -2.63 -9.39 13.35
N VAL A 270 -2.91 -9.34 12.04
CA VAL A 270 -2.26 -10.16 11.02
C VAL A 270 -1.72 -9.27 9.90
N PHE A 271 -0.62 -9.69 9.27
CA PHE A 271 -0.10 -9.07 8.06
C PHE A 271 -0.54 -9.86 6.82
N ILE A 272 -0.74 -9.14 5.72
CA ILE A 272 -0.82 -9.70 4.38
C ILE A 272 0.20 -9.00 3.49
N SER A 273 0.90 -9.76 2.63
CA SER A 273 2.02 -9.26 1.81
C SER A 273 2.11 -9.85 0.39
N GLY A 274 2.93 -9.23 -0.46
CA GLY A 274 3.11 -9.56 -1.88
C GLY A 274 4.59 -9.67 -2.30
N ASP A 275 4.93 -9.13 -3.49
CA ASP A 275 6.28 -8.95 -4.08
C ASP A 275 7.02 -10.24 -4.52
N VAL A 276 6.99 -11.30 -3.71
CA VAL A 276 8.02 -12.36 -3.78
C VAL A 276 7.79 -13.49 -4.81
N HIS A 277 6.67 -13.46 -5.55
CA HIS A 277 6.24 -14.46 -6.55
C HIS A 277 6.08 -15.89 -6.01
N PHE A 278 5.69 -16.02 -4.74
CA PHE A 278 5.21 -17.27 -4.15
C PHE A 278 4.19 -17.00 -3.03
N GLY A 279 3.50 -18.06 -2.60
CA GLY A 279 2.66 -18.04 -1.40
C GLY A 279 3.42 -18.53 -0.16
N GLU A 280 3.26 -17.84 0.96
CA GLU A 280 3.91 -18.19 2.23
C GLU A 280 3.02 -17.81 3.42
N ILE A 281 3.07 -18.61 4.50
CA ILE A 281 2.52 -18.22 5.81
C ILE A 281 3.67 -18.27 6.81
N THR A 282 4.08 -17.10 7.28
CA THR A 282 5.19 -16.97 8.23
C THR A 282 4.66 -16.58 9.61
N ARG A 283 5.24 -17.18 10.66
CA ARG A 283 4.93 -16.91 12.06
C ARG A 283 6.15 -16.36 12.77
N TYR A 284 5.97 -15.34 13.61
CA TYR A 284 7.02 -14.78 14.46
C TYR A 284 6.54 -14.50 15.88
N ASP A 285 7.12 -15.22 16.83
CA ASP A 285 6.69 -15.23 18.24
C ASP A 285 7.39 -14.17 19.10
N CYS A 286 8.50 -13.59 18.61
CA CYS A 286 9.38 -12.76 19.43
C CYS A 286 9.20 -11.24 19.23
N ALA A 287 8.23 -10.81 18.41
CA ALA A 287 8.00 -9.37 18.15
C ALA A 287 7.21 -8.68 19.26
N VAL A 288 6.12 -9.31 19.70
CA VAL A 288 5.14 -8.77 20.65
C VAL A 288 4.66 -9.88 21.58
N GLY A 289 3.77 -9.58 22.54
CA GLY A 289 3.28 -10.56 23.52
C GLY A 289 2.39 -11.69 22.96
N TYR A 290 2.29 -11.85 21.64
CA TYR A 290 1.54 -12.91 20.96
C TYR A 290 2.16 -13.20 19.57
N PRO A 291 1.88 -14.37 18.96
CA PRO A 291 2.40 -14.71 17.63
C PRO A 291 1.87 -13.75 16.55
N LEU A 292 2.77 -13.13 15.78
CA LEU A 292 2.43 -12.41 14.57
C LEU A 292 2.47 -13.35 13.37
N TYR A 293 1.52 -13.18 12.46
CA TYR A 293 1.45 -13.91 11.19
C TYR A 293 1.56 -12.95 10.01
N ASP A 294 2.23 -13.39 8.96
CA ASP A 294 2.32 -12.71 7.66
C ASP A 294 1.94 -13.72 6.58
N VAL A 295 0.81 -13.46 5.91
CA VAL A 295 0.29 -14.31 4.84
C VAL A 295 0.60 -13.64 3.50
N THR A 296 1.56 -14.21 2.79
CA THR A 296 2.04 -13.70 1.50
C THR A 296 1.30 -14.40 0.35
N SER A 297 0.81 -13.61 -0.61
CA SER A 297 0.20 -14.10 -1.85
C SER A 297 0.69 -13.27 -3.04
N SER A 298 1.62 -13.84 -3.80
CA SER A 298 2.26 -13.18 -4.93
C SER A 298 2.47 -14.16 -6.09
N GLY A 299 2.01 -13.81 -7.30
CA GLY A 299 2.25 -14.59 -8.53
C GLY A 299 1.05 -14.76 -9.46
#